data_AF-A0A1H7WKD5-F1
#
_entry.id   AF-A0A1H7WKD5-F1
#
_cell.length_a   1.000
_cell.length_b   1.000
_cell.length_c   1.000
_cell.angle_alpha   90.00
_cell.angle_beta   90.00
_cell.angle_gamma   90.00
#
_symmetry.space_group_name_H-M   'P 1'
#
loop_
_entity.id
_entity.type
_entity.pdbx_description
1 polymer ?
#
loop_
_entity_poly.entity_id
_entity_poly.type
_entity_poly.pdbx_seq_one_letter_code
_entity_poly.pdbx_strand_id
1 'polypeptide(L)'
;MDNQVQYSLQAALENFAGLIDEKGPSPELSLLPIFDSDAPLMEKVGLMDTVFDDHAAYEELREVCFDLLLINFFLKDVKKLEEDYLESAEWEAIEEATLDRGTELLNVLLYIRECQEEDLEPELDDFLNEYLLVNEDEFQDEHRIYEAVIANRELADSDYKSIADAAAKVDKENELLELFYPLVSFFYEPHADDDHMAEFTENSQNKAFDAAVYGLLINFNHS
;
A
#
# COMPACT_ATOMS: atom_id res chain seq x y z
N MET A 1 -14.44 -1.40 11.30
CA MET A 1 -13.29 -1.44 10.39
C MET A 1 -12.13 -1.89 11.24
N ASP A 2 -11.09 -2.48 10.68
CA ASP A 2 -9.87 -2.63 11.48
C ASP A 2 -9.30 -1.24 11.82
N ASN A 3 -8.81 -1.03 13.05
CA ASN A 3 -8.32 0.28 13.48
C ASN A 3 -7.06 0.69 12.72
N GLN A 4 -6.17 -0.27 12.43
CA GLN A 4 -4.93 -0.05 11.69
C GLN A 4 -5.25 0.41 10.27
N VAL A 5 -6.18 -0.27 9.59
CA VAL A 5 -6.66 0.16 8.27
C VAL A 5 -7.30 1.54 8.34
N GLN A 6 -8.08 1.83 9.39
CA GLN A 6 -8.71 3.14 9.54
C GLN A 6 -7.67 4.26 9.63
N TYR A 7 -6.68 4.12 10.50
CA TYR A 7 -5.64 5.14 10.66
C TYR A 7 -4.78 5.29 9.41
N SER A 8 -4.42 4.19 8.75
CA SER A 8 -3.66 4.23 7.49
C SER A 8 -4.44 4.91 6.36
N LEU A 9 -5.75 4.64 6.22
CA LEU A 9 -6.59 5.30 5.23
C LEU A 9 -6.69 6.81 5.49
N GLN A 10 -6.91 7.20 6.75
CA GLN A 10 -6.99 8.61 7.12
C GLN A 10 -5.65 9.32 6.85
N ALA A 11 -4.54 8.71 7.26
CA ALA A 11 -3.21 9.25 7.01
C ALA A 11 -2.92 9.43 5.51
N ALA A 12 -3.27 8.45 4.66
CA ALA A 12 -3.11 8.56 3.21
C ALA A 12 -3.87 9.77 2.66
N LEU A 13 -5.16 9.89 3.00
CA LEU A 13 -6.03 10.95 2.50
C LEU A 13 -5.63 12.33 3.03
N GLU A 14 -5.21 12.44 4.29
CA GLU A 14 -4.78 13.70 4.91
C GLU A 14 -3.46 14.21 4.31
N ASN A 15 -2.45 13.34 4.16
CA ASN A 15 -1.17 13.69 3.56
C ASN A 15 -1.36 14.14 2.10
N PHE A 16 -2.17 13.40 1.35
CA PHE A 16 -2.49 13.73 -0.03
C PHE A 16 -3.21 15.09 -0.15
N ALA A 17 -4.29 15.28 0.62
CA ALA A 17 -5.09 16.50 0.62
C ALA A 17 -4.28 17.75 0.99
N GLY A 18 -3.24 17.59 1.83
CA GLY A 18 -2.34 18.66 2.24
C GLY A 18 -1.44 19.18 1.11
N LEU A 19 -1.24 18.39 0.06
CA LEU A 19 -0.24 18.63 -0.98
C LEU A 19 -0.83 18.86 -2.38
N ILE A 20 -2.10 18.51 -2.61
CA ILE A 20 -2.80 18.83 -3.87
C ILE A 20 -3.31 20.28 -3.92
N ASP A 21 -3.30 20.87 -5.12
CA ASP A 21 -3.81 22.23 -5.34
C ASP A 21 -5.35 22.30 -5.35
N GLU A 22 -6.02 21.22 -5.78
CA GLU A 22 -7.48 21.14 -5.86
C GLU A 22 -8.10 20.78 -4.51
N LYS A 23 -8.68 21.78 -3.86
CA LYS A 23 -9.36 21.63 -2.55
C LYS A 23 -10.80 21.16 -2.70
N GLY A 24 -10.98 20.00 -3.34
CA GLY A 24 -12.24 19.26 -3.30
C GLY A 24 -12.56 18.77 -1.88
N PRO A 25 -13.81 18.35 -1.61
CA PRO A 25 -14.08 17.59 -0.38
C PRO A 25 -13.23 16.31 -0.37
N SER A 26 -12.69 15.94 0.78
CA SER A 26 -12.01 14.65 0.94
C SER A 26 -13.02 13.50 0.77
N PRO A 27 -12.66 12.39 0.09
CA PRO A 27 -13.53 11.21 -0.03
C PRO A 27 -13.67 10.44 1.29
N GLU A 28 -12.90 10.77 2.34
CA GLU A 28 -12.83 10.06 3.63
C GLU A 28 -14.21 9.73 4.22
N LEU A 29 -15.10 10.71 4.34
CA LEU A 29 -16.43 10.53 4.95
C LEU A 29 -17.31 9.56 4.15
N SER A 30 -17.01 9.34 2.87
CA SER A 30 -17.70 8.38 2.01
C SER A 30 -17.03 7.01 2.03
N LEU A 31 -15.70 6.95 2.16
CA LEU A 31 -14.93 5.70 2.19
C LEU A 31 -15.06 4.95 3.53
N LEU A 32 -14.99 5.64 4.67
CA LEU A 32 -15.04 4.99 5.99
C LEU A 32 -16.26 4.08 6.20
N PRO A 33 -17.50 4.50 5.85
CA PRO A 33 -18.67 3.63 5.96
C PRO A 33 -18.62 2.41 5.03
N ILE A 34 -17.98 2.50 3.86
CA ILE A 34 -17.86 1.40 2.90
C ILE A 34 -16.97 0.30 3.51
N PHE A 35 -15.80 0.67 4.03
CA PHE A 35 -14.87 -0.24 4.69
C PHE A 35 -15.49 -0.90 5.94
N ASP A 36 -16.30 -0.16 6.70
CA ASP A 36 -16.94 -0.70 7.91
C ASP A 36 -18.19 -1.55 7.64
N SER A 37 -18.82 -1.41 6.47
CA SER A 37 -20.05 -2.14 6.14
C SER A 37 -19.87 -3.66 6.15
N ASP A 38 -20.98 -4.40 6.31
CA ASP A 38 -21.03 -5.86 6.16
C ASP A 38 -21.42 -6.28 4.72
N ALA A 39 -21.30 -5.38 3.74
CA ALA A 39 -21.56 -5.70 2.33
C ALA A 39 -20.49 -6.69 1.80
N PRO A 40 -20.80 -7.51 0.77
CA PRO A 40 -19.80 -8.34 0.11
C PRO A 40 -18.65 -7.50 -0.49
N LEU A 41 -17.45 -8.08 -0.58
CA LEU A 41 -16.24 -7.37 -1.05
C LEU A 41 -16.46 -6.66 -2.39
N MET A 42 -17.02 -7.35 -3.39
CA MET A 42 -17.25 -6.74 -4.72
C MET A 42 -18.29 -5.61 -4.70
N GLU A 43 -19.23 -5.61 -3.76
CA GLU A 43 -20.13 -4.46 -3.56
C GLU A 43 -19.36 -3.28 -2.97
N LYS A 44 -18.48 -3.53 -1.99
CA LYS A 44 -17.60 -2.48 -1.43
C LYS A 44 -16.68 -1.90 -2.49
N VAL A 45 -16.09 -2.71 -3.36
CA VAL A 45 -15.23 -2.27 -4.48
C VAL A 45 -16.03 -1.35 -5.41
N GLY A 46 -17.23 -1.74 -5.84
CA GLY A 46 -18.05 -0.89 -6.71
C GLY A 46 -18.48 0.43 -6.06
N LEU A 47 -18.78 0.42 -4.76
CA LEU A 47 -19.07 1.64 -4.00
C LEU A 47 -17.84 2.55 -3.88
N MET A 48 -16.67 1.97 -3.62
CA MET A 48 -15.40 2.68 -3.55
C MET A 48 -15.07 3.34 -4.90
N ASP A 49 -15.21 2.60 -6.00
CA ASP A 49 -14.99 3.12 -7.35
C ASP A 49 -15.92 4.32 -7.65
N THR A 50 -17.18 4.25 -7.23
CA THR A 50 -18.13 5.37 -7.36
C THR A 50 -17.66 6.61 -6.57
N VAL A 51 -17.07 6.42 -5.39
CA VAL A 51 -16.52 7.53 -4.61
C VAL A 51 -15.38 8.21 -5.37
N PHE A 52 -14.44 7.44 -5.94
CA PHE A 52 -13.33 8.04 -6.71
C PHE A 52 -13.80 8.70 -8.01
N ASP A 53 -14.81 8.15 -8.68
CA ASP A 53 -15.44 8.78 -9.85
C ASP A 53 -15.99 10.18 -9.52
N ASP A 54 -16.55 10.36 -8.32
CA ASP A 54 -17.05 11.65 -7.82
C ASP A 54 -15.93 12.57 -7.27
N HIS A 55 -14.72 12.05 -7.09
CA HIS A 55 -13.56 12.74 -6.48
C HIS A 55 -12.30 12.63 -7.34
N ALA A 56 -12.38 13.07 -8.61
CA ALA A 56 -11.29 12.95 -9.60
C ALA A 56 -9.90 13.47 -9.14
N ALA A 57 -9.85 14.41 -8.20
CA ALA A 57 -8.58 14.90 -7.63
C ALA A 57 -7.82 13.83 -6.83
N TYR A 58 -8.49 12.76 -6.39
CA TYR A 58 -7.94 11.66 -5.60
C TYR A 58 -7.79 10.37 -6.42
N GLU A 59 -7.96 10.42 -7.75
CA GLU A 59 -7.95 9.23 -8.62
C GLU A 59 -6.69 8.37 -8.44
N GLU A 60 -5.52 8.99 -8.25
CA GLU A 60 -4.26 8.27 -8.06
C GLU A 60 -4.22 7.43 -6.78
N LEU A 61 -5.10 7.67 -5.80
CA LEU A 61 -5.21 6.84 -4.59
C LEU A 61 -6.19 5.68 -4.72
N ARG A 62 -6.88 5.52 -5.86
CA ARG A 62 -7.93 4.51 -6.04
C ARG A 62 -7.40 3.11 -5.76
N GLU A 63 -6.30 2.72 -6.40
CA GLU A 63 -5.74 1.38 -6.28
C GLU A 63 -5.03 1.17 -4.92
N VAL A 64 -4.43 2.22 -4.35
CA VAL A 64 -3.91 2.19 -2.96
C VAL A 64 -5.04 1.92 -1.95
N CYS A 65 -6.21 2.54 -2.16
CA CYS A 65 -7.37 2.29 -1.32
C CYS A 65 -8.01 0.91 -1.58
N PHE A 66 -7.91 0.39 -2.81
CA PHE A 66 -8.30 -0.99 -3.11
C PHE A 66 -7.46 -1.98 -2.29
N ASP A 67 -6.13 -1.80 -2.25
CA ASP A 67 -5.24 -2.67 -1.46
C ASP A 67 -5.61 -2.64 0.03
N LEU A 68 -5.86 -1.45 0.59
CA LEU A 68 -6.33 -1.31 1.97
C LEU A 68 -7.70 -1.96 2.20
N LEU A 69 -8.61 -1.90 1.22
CA LEU A 69 -9.93 -2.53 1.32
C LEU A 69 -9.78 -4.05 1.39
N LEU A 70 -8.86 -4.62 0.62
CA LEU A 70 -8.55 -6.03 0.60
C LEU A 70 -7.89 -6.48 1.93
N ILE A 71 -6.95 -5.68 2.46
CA ILE A 71 -6.38 -5.91 3.80
C ILE A 71 -7.48 -5.89 4.87
N ASN A 72 -8.37 -4.90 4.86
CA ASN A 72 -9.50 -4.85 5.81
C ASN A 72 -10.42 -6.08 5.68
N PHE A 73 -10.63 -6.57 4.47
CA PHE A 73 -11.38 -7.81 4.23
C PHE A 73 -10.71 -9.02 4.91
N PHE A 74 -9.39 -9.21 4.70
CA PHE A 74 -8.64 -10.29 5.36
C PHE A 74 -8.64 -10.17 6.89
N LEU A 75 -8.44 -8.97 7.42
CA LEU A 75 -8.30 -8.74 8.86
C LEU A 75 -9.63 -8.84 9.63
N LYS A 76 -10.75 -8.45 9.01
CA LYS A 76 -12.06 -8.33 9.68
C LYS A 76 -13.10 -9.29 9.14
N ASP A 77 -13.26 -9.36 7.83
CA ASP A 77 -14.43 -9.99 7.22
C ASP A 77 -14.22 -11.49 7.04
N VAL A 78 -13.02 -11.96 6.63
CA VAL A 78 -12.68 -13.39 6.54
C VAL A 78 -12.89 -14.11 7.87
N LYS A 79 -12.58 -13.46 9.01
CA LYS A 79 -12.81 -14.02 10.36
C LYS A 79 -14.29 -14.30 10.67
N LYS A 80 -15.23 -13.74 9.92
CA LYS A 80 -16.67 -13.98 10.05
C LYS A 80 -17.21 -15.04 9.09
N LEU A 81 -16.40 -15.43 8.10
CA LEU A 81 -16.76 -16.39 7.07
C LEU A 81 -16.38 -17.81 7.51
N GLU A 82 -16.69 -18.80 6.66
CA GLU A 82 -16.32 -20.20 6.90
C GLU A 82 -14.79 -20.37 6.81
N GLU A 83 -14.23 -21.33 7.56
CA GLU A 83 -12.77 -21.55 7.67
C GLU A 83 -12.11 -21.83 6.30
N ASP A 84 -12.86 -22.35 5.34
CA ASP A 84 -12.44 -22.67 3.97
C ASP A 84 -12.93 -21.64 2.93
N TYR A 85 -13.35 -20.44 3.35
CA TYR A 85 -13.85 -19.43 2.42
C TYR A 85 -12.83 -19.07 1.33
N LEU A 86 -11.54 -18.95 1.68
CA LEU A 86 -10.47 -18.66 0.73
C LEU A 86 -10.16 -19.83 -0.21
N GLU A 87 -10.68 -21.04 0.08
CA GLU A 87 -10.61 -22.20 -0.82
C GLU A 87 -11.89 -22.33 -1.68
N SER A 88 -12.83 -21.39 -1.56
CA SER A 88 -14.13 -21.47 -2.22
C SER A 88 -14.09 -20.95 -3.67
N ALA A 89 -15.01 -21.47 -4.48
CA ALA A 89 -15.23 -20.96 -5.84
C ALA A 89 -15.74 -19.50 -5.86
N GLU A 90 -16.27 -19.00 -4.75
CA GLU A 90 -16.63 -17.59 -4.62
C GLU A 90 -15.37 -16.72 -4.56
N TRP A 91 -14.40 -17.11 -3.74
CA TRP A 91 -13.11 -16.41 -3.65
C TRP A 91 -12.32 -16.48 -4.96
N GLU A 92 -12.24 -17.66 -5.58
CA GLU A 92 -11.59 -17.82 -6.90
C GLU A 92 -12.20 -16.89 -7.96
N ALA A 93 -13.52 -16.69 -7.94
CA ALA A 93 -14.20 -15.76 -8.84
C ALA A 93 -13.93 -14.28 -8.51
N ILE A 94 -13.70 -13.95 -7.24
CA ILE A 94 -13.30 -12.60 -6.81
C ILE A 94 -11.87 -12.33 -7.28
N GLU A 95 -10.93 -13.24 -7.01
CA GLU A 95 -9.53 -13.12 -7.43
C GLU A 95 -9.40 -12.90 -8.93
N GLU A 96 -10.08 -13.72 -9.74
CA GLU A 96 -10.09 -13.57 -11.21
C GLU A 96 -10.69 -12.22 -11.63
N ALA A 97 -11.73 -11.73 -10.93
CA ALA A 97 -12.35 -10.44 -11.23
C ALA A 97 -11.49 -9.24 -10.82
N THR A 98 -10.51 -9.43 -9.95
CA THR A 98 -9.62 -8.39 -9.42
C THR A 98 -8.16 -8.57 -9.83
N LEU A 99 -7.87 -9.47 -10.79
CA LEU A 99 -6.51 -9.80 -11.23
C LEU A 99 -5.72 -8.57 -11.69
N ASP A 100 -6.39 -7.62 -12.35
CA ASP A 100 -5.79 -6.39 -12.87
C ASP A 100 -5.98 -5.17 -11.91
N ARG A 101 -6.28 -5.40 -10.63
CA ARG A 101 -6.54 -4.36 -9.62
C ARG A 101 -5.47 -4.35 -8.53
N GLY A 102 -5.37 -3.20 -7.87
CA GLY A 102 -4.45 -3.00 -6.76
C GLY A 102 -3.04 -2.64 -7.18
N THR A 103 -2.15 -2.64 -6.22
CA THR A 103 -0.74 -2.33 -6.40
C THR A 103 0.13 -3.27 -5.58
N GLU A 104 1.45 -3.23 -5.83
CA GLU A 104 2.43 -3.98 -5.02
C GLU A 104 2.51 -3.53 -3.55
N LEU A 105 1.80 -2.46 -3.18
CA LEU A 105 1.61 -2.08 -1.78
C LEU A 105 0.91 -3.19 -0.98
N LEU A 106 0.01 -3.96 -1.60
CA LEU A 106 -0.68 -5.07 -0.94
C LEU A 106 0.31 -6.06 -0.32
N ASN A 107 1.35 -6.44 -1.08
CA ASN A 107 2.39 -7.37 -0.62
C ASN A 107 3.16 -6.80 0.58
N VAL A 108 3.46 -5.50 0.57
CA VAL A 108 4.13 -4.83 1.70
C VAL A 108 3.23 -4.79 2.95
N LEU A 109 1.94 -4.51 2.78
CA LEU A 109 0.99 -4.48 3.90
C LEU A 109 0.78 -5.87 4.52
N LEU A 110 0.72 -6.92 3.70
CA LEU A 110 0.66 -8.31 4.18
C LEU A 110 1.95 -8.68 4.93
N TYR A 111 3.12 -8.29 4.42
CA TYR A 111 4.39 -8.51 5.11
C TYR A 111 4.48 -7.79 6.46
N ILE A 112 4.14 -6.49 6.52
CA ILE A 112 4.12 -5.73 7.79
C ILE A 112 3.20 -6.42 8.80
N ARG A 113 2.07 -6.95 8.32
CA ARG A 113 1.13 -7.67 9.18
C ARG A 113 1.74 -8.96 9.74
N GLU A 114 2.45 -9.72 8.94
CA GLU A 114 3.17 -10.92 9.38
C GLU A 114 4.24 -10.57 10.43
N CYS A 115 5.04 -9.53 10.19
CA CYS A 115 6.01 -9.02 11.16
C CYS A 115 5.35 -8.68 12.51
N GLN A 116 4.20 -7.98 12.50
CA GLN A 116 3.46 -7.65 13.72
C GLN A 116 2.92 -8.87 14.46
N GLU A 117 2.49 -9.91 13.74
CA GLU A 117 2.03 -11.17 14.35
C GLU A 117 3.18 -11.96 14.98
N GLU A 118 4.39 -11.81 14.44
CA GLU A 118 5.60 -12.46 14.93
C GLU A 118 6.44 -11.60 15.91
N ASP A 119 6.03 -10.35 16.19
CA ASP A 119 6.78 -9.38 17.01
C ASP A 119 8.18 -9.08 16.42
N LEU A 120 8.24 -8.93 15.09
CA LEU A 120 9.42 -8.61 14.29
C LEU A 120 9.34 -7.19 13.73
N GLU A 121 10.50 -6.59 13.50
CA GLU A 121 10.60 -5.32 12.77
C GLU A 121 10.67 -5.60 11.25
N PRO A 122 9.95 -4.85 10.40
CA PRO A 122 10.06 -5.00 8.95
C PRO A 122 11.47 -4.63 8.46
N GLU A 123 12.12 -5.55 7.74
CA GLU A 123 13.44 -5.34 7.11
C GLU A 123 13.36 -5.64 5.61
N LEU A 124 14.02 -4.82 4.77
CA LEU A 124 13.96 -5.01 3.32
C LEU A 124 14.53 -6.35 2.87
N ASP A 125 15.64 -6.79 3.47
CA ASP A 125 16.26 -8.05 3.11
C ASP A 125 15.36 -9.25 3.48
N ASP A 126 14.63 -9.18 4.60
CA ASP A 126 13.68 -10.22 4.99
C ASP A 126 12.44 -10.20 4.08
N PHE A 127 11.89 -9.00 3.79
CA PHE A 127 10.79 -8.85 2.83
C PHE A 127 11.12 -9.47 1.46
N LEU A 128 12.33 -9.23 0.95
CA LEU A 128 12.73 -9.77 -0.34
C LEU A 128 13.01 -11.28 -0.27
N ASN A 129 13.84 -11.74 0.67
CA ASN A 129 14.36 -13.11 0.62
C ASN A 129 13.47 -14.14 1.31
N GLU A 130 12.80 -13.76 2.40
CA GLU A 130 12.05 -14.67 3.26
C GLU A 130 10.53 -14.56 3.10
N TYR A 131 10.03 -13.46 2.51
CA TYR A 131 8.61 -13.27 2.21
C TYR A 131 8.32 -13.42 0.71
N LEU A 132 8.99 -12.63 -0.13
CA LEU A 132 8.63 -12.52 -1.55
C LEU A 132 9.29 -13.59 -2.44
N LEU A 133 10.58 -13.87 -2.26
CA LEU A 133 11.39 -14.66 -3.20
C LEU A 133 11.74 -16.07 -2.70
N VAL A 134 10.93 -16.63 -1.79
CA VAL A 134 11.22 -17.86 -1.05
C VAL A 134 11.45 -19.09 -1.94
N ASN A 135 10.75 -19.18 -3.10
CA ASN A 135 10.92 -20.25 -4.08
C ASN A 135 11.31 -19.71 -5.46
N GLU A 136 12.62 -19.59 -5.74
CA GLU A 136 13.18 -19.03 -6.98
C GLU A 136 12.60 -19.58 -8.31
N ASP A 137 12.06 -20.81 -8.31
CA ASP A 137 11.48 -21.45 -9.51
C ASP A 137 10.01 -21.05 -9.78
N GLU A 138 9.28 -20.56 -8.76
CA GLU A 138 7.85 -20.20 -8.86
C GLU A 138 7.61 -18.69 -8.99
N PHE A 139 8.59 -17.85 -8.62
CA PHE A 139 8.41 -16.40 -8.46
C PHE A 139 9.22 -15.54 -9.47
N GLN A 140 9.22 -15.93 -10.74
CA GLN A 140 9.95 -15.18 -11.78
C GLN A 140 9.33 -13.82 -12.09
N ASP A 141 8.02 -13.68 -11.91
CA ASP A 141 7.32 -12.41 -12.15
C ASP A 141 7.63 -11.42 -11.02
N GLU A 142 7.68 -11.85 -9.76
CA GLU A 142 8.05 -11.06 -8.59
C GLU A 142 9.49 -10.56 -8.72
N HIS A 143 10.42 -11.43 -9.16
CA HIS A 143 11.78 -11.01 -9.48
C HIS A 143 11.84 -9.88 -10.52
N ARG A 144 10.96 -9.90 -11.53
CA ARG A 144 10.89 -8.86 -12.56
C ARG A 144 10.28 -7.57 -12.02
N ILE A 145 9.17 -7.68 -11.28
CA ILE A 145 8.47 -6.55 -10.67
C ILE A 145 9.42 -5.80 -9.72
N TYR A 146 10.07 -6.54 -8.83
CA TYR A 146 10.95 -6.01 -7.78
C TYR A 146 12.40 -5.81 -8.21
N GLU A 147 12.75 -6.00 -9.49
CA GLU A 147 14.14 -5.86 -9.98
C GLU A 147 14.78 -4.53 -9.54
N ALA A 148 14.02 -3.43 -9.64
CA ALA A 148 14.48 -2.11 -9.24
C ALA A 148 14.81 -2.05 -7.74
N VAL A 149 13.96 -2.61 -6.88
CA VAL A 149 14.16 -2.63 -5.42
C VAL A 149 15.35 -3.54 -5.06
N ILE A 150 15.41 -4.73 -5.65
CA ILE A 150 16.51 -5.70 -5.46
C ILE A 150 17.86 -5.06 -5.84
N ALA A 151 17.92 -4.35 -6.97
CA ALA A 151 19.13 -3.72 -7.48
C ALA A 151 19.60 -2.52 -6.64
N ASN A 152 18.75 -1.98 -5.77
CA ASN A 152 19.01 -0.78 -4.98
C ASN A 152 18.77 -1.02 -3.47
N ARG A 153 18.79 -2.28 -3.01
CA ARG A 153 18.45 -2.64 -1.63
C ARG A 153 19.31 -1.96 -0.57
N GLU A 154 20.55 -1.61 -0.91
CA GLU A 154 21.46 -0.88 -0.04
C GLU A 154 20.97 0.54 0.31
N LEU A 155 19.99 1.06 -0.45
CA LEU A 155 19.40 2.37 -0.16
C LEU A 155 18.53 2.37 1.10
N ALA A 156 18.09 1.20 1.58
CA ALA A 156 17.43 1.07 2.87
C ALA A 156 18.34 1.48 4.05
N ASP A 157 19.66 1.63 3.85
CA ASP A 157 20.60 2.13 4.87
C ASP A 157 21.12 3.55 4.57
N SER A 158 20.45 4.32 3.70
CA SER A 158 20.98 5.57 3.13
C SER A 158 20.33 6.86 3.67
N ASP A 159 19.67 7.62 2.79
CA ASP A 159 18.90 8.83 3.08
C ASP A 159 17.82 9.05 2.02
N TYR A 160 16.78 9.84 2.36
CA TYR A 160 15.65 10.12 1.45
C TYR A 160 16.08 10.71 0.11
N LYS A 161 17.16 11.48 0.08
CA LYS A 161 17.66 12.09 -1.15
C LYS A 161 18.25 11.05 -2.10
N SER A 162 19.04 10.12 -1.57
CA SER A 162 19.66 9.04 -2.33
C SER A 162 18.61 8.10 -2.90
N ILE A 163 17.57 7.80 -2.11
CA ILE A 163 16.41 7.03 -2.57
C ILE A 163 15.67 7.78 -3.69
N ALA A 164 15.43 9.09 -3.55
CA ALA A 164 14.79 9.89 -4.60
C ALA A 164 15.62 9.98 -5.89
N ASP A 165 16.94 10.10 -5.78
CA ASP A 165 17.87 10.11 -6.92
C ASP A 165 17.93 8.75 -7.65
N ALA A 166 17.63 7.65 -6.95
CA ALA A 166 17.49 6.32 -7.54
C ALA A 166 16.12 6.13 -8.18
N ALA A 167 15.04 6.56 -7.51
CA ALA A 167 13.67 6.56 -8.04
C ALA A 167 13.58 7.26 -9.40
N ALA A 168 14.29 8.40 -9.55
CA ALA A 168 14.39 9.15 -10.81
C ALA A 168 14.97 8.36 -12.00
N LYS A 169 15.64 7.23 -11.74
CA LYS A 169 16.34 6.39 -12.72
C LYS A 169 15.66 5.04 -12.93
N VAL A 170 14.63 4.72 -12.16
CA VAL A 170 13.83 3.51 -12.34
C VAL A 170 13.21 3.54 -13.74
N ASP A 171 13.15 2.37 -14.39
CA ASP A 171 12.57 2.26 -15.73
C ASP A 171 11.10 2.67 -15.69
N LYS A 172 10.64 3.40 -16.71
CA LYS A 172 9.24 3.82 -16.82
C LYS A 172 8.30 2.66 -17.08
N GLU A 173 8.82 1.53 -17.56
CA GLU A 173 8.08 0.29 -17.76
C GLU A 173 8.09 -0.60 -16.52
N ASN A 174 8.82 -0.24 -15.45
CA ASN A 174 8.83 -1.01 -14.22
C ASN A 174 7.53 -0.79 -13.42
N GLU A 175 6.94 -1.88 -12.96
CA GLU A 175 5.64 -1.91 -12.28
C GLU A 175 5.67 -1.18 -10.91
N LEU A 176 6.84 -1.09 -10.28
CA LEU A 176 7.04 -0.36 -9.02
C LEU A 176 7.44 1.11 -9.21
N LEU A 177 7.46 1.66 -10.43
CA LEU A 177 7.95 3.03 -10.67
C LEU A 177 7.36 4.06 -9.69
N GLU A 178 6.04 4.03 -9.49
CA GLU A 178 5.32 4.98 -8.63
C GLU A 178 5.48 4.67 -7.15
N LEU A 179 5.69 3.39 -6.79
CA LEU A 179 5.82 2.94 -5.41
C LEU A 179 7.27 2.88 -4.91
N PHE A 180 8.26 2.93 -5.80
CA PHE A 180 9.66 2.69 -5.45
C PHE A 180 10.13 3.65 -4.35
N TYR A 181 9.85 4.94 -4.51
CA TYR A 181 10.29 5.95 -3.55
C TYR A 181 9.66 5.75 -2.16
N PRO A 182 8.32 5.71 -2.01
CA PRO A 182 7.71 5.49 -0.70
C PRO A 182 8.03 4.11 -0.10
N LEU A 183 8.12 3.05 -0.90
CA LEU A 183 8.41 1.69 -0.43
C LEU A 183 9.84 1.59 0.14
N VAL A 184 10.85 2.01 -0.61
CA VAL A 184 12.24 1.94 -0.12
C VAL A 184 12.45 2.89 1.07
N SER A 185 11.76 4.04 1.08
CA SER A 185 11.79 4.97 2.21
C SER A 185 11.17 4.40 3.49
N PHE A 186 10.14 3.55 3.36
CA PHE A 186 9.59 2.80 4.49
C PHE A 186 10.61 1.87 5.13
N PHE A 187 11.33 1.10 4.34
CA PHE A 187 12.37 0.23 4.89
C PHE A 187 13.59 0.99 5.42
N TYR A 188 13.84 2.21 4.94
CA TYR A 188 14.86 3.09 5.50
C TYR A 188 14.48 3.63 6.88
N GLU A 189 13.24 4.11 7.03
CA GLU A 189 12.75 4.68 8.27
C GLU A 189 11.29 4.25 8.51
N PRO A 190 11.06 3.08 9.13
CA PRO A 190 9.72 2.53 9.40
C PRO A 190 9.03 3.20 10.59
N HIS A 191 9.74 4.08 11.32
CA HIS A 191 9.22 4.85 12.46
C HIS A 191 9.37 6.36 12.30
N ALA A 192 9.09 6.86 11.10
CA ALA A 192 9.12 8.28 10.80
C ALA A 192 8.19 9.11 11.71
N ASP A 193 8.71 10.25 12.14
CA ASP A 193 7.97 11.34 12.77
C ASP A 193 7.73 12.50 11.77
N ASP A 194 7.21 13.62 12.27
CA ASP A 194 6.91 14.80 11.45
C ASP A 194 8.14 15.38 10.72
N ASP A 195 9.33 15.32 11.34
CA ASP A 195 10.56 15.86 10.75
C ASP A 195 11.01 14.94 9.59
N HIS A 196 10.93 13.62 9.78
CA HIS A 196 11.19 12.64 8.72
C HIS A 196 10.20 12.77 7.55
N MET A 197 8.90 12.93 7.83
CA MET A 197 7.87 13.13 6.81
C MET A 197 8.12 14.39 5.98
N ALA A 198 8.57 15.48 6.63
CA ALA A 198 8.93 16.71 5.94
C ALA A 198 10.15 16.53 5.01
N GLU A 199 11.19 15.83 5.48
CA GLU A 199 12.39 15.54 4.68
C GLU A 199 12.07 14.63 3.48
N PHE A 200 11.30 13.56 3.71
CA PHE A 200 10.78 12.68 2.66
C PHE A 200 10.03 13.49 1.57
N THR A 201 9.08 14.33 2.00
CA THR A 201 8.25 15.13 1.09
C THR A 201 9.07 16.21 0.34
N GLU A 202 10.16 16.72 0.93
CA GLU A 202 11.05 17.67 0.26
C GLU A 202 11.73 17.05 -0.97
N ASN A 203 12.15 15.78 -0.85
CA ASN A 203 12.89 15.05 -1.87
C ASN A 203 12.01 14.34 -2.91
N SER A 204 10.73 14.11 -2.62
CA SER A 204 9.77 13.47 -3.52
C SER A 204 9.54 14.24 -4.85
N GLN A 205 9.38 13.47 -5.94
CA GLN A 205 8.96 13.97 -7.25
C GLN A 205 7.44 14.02 -7.40
N ASN A 206 6.71 13.07 -6.81
CA ASN A 206 5.24 13.08 -6.76
C ASN A 206 4.77 13.26 -5.31
N LYS A 207 4.91 14.48 -4.79
CA LYS A 207 4.77 14.78 -3.36
C LYS A 207 3.47 14.29 -2.75
N ALA A 208 2.34 14.53 -3.42
CA ALA A 208 1.04 14.18 -2.88
C ALA A 208 0.86 12.67 -2.75
N PHE A 209 1.10 11.92 -3.83
CA PHE A 209 0.99 10.47 -3.85
C PHE A 209 2.01 9.81 -2.93
N ASP A 210 3.29 10.20 -3.03
CA ASP A 210 4.37 9.60 -2.24
C ASP A 210 4.13 9.79 -0.74
N ALA A 211 3.71 10.98 -0.31
CA ALA A 211 3.40 11.26 1.09
C ALA A 211 2.16 10.48 1.57
N ALA A 212 1.18 10.26 0.69
CA ALA A 212 0.02 9.43 0.99
C ALA A 212 0.42 7.98 1.26
N VAL A 213 1.20 7.37 0.37
CA VAL A 213 1.65 5.98 0.50
C VAL A 213 2.59 5.82 1.69
N TYR A 214 3.55 6.73 1.87
CA TYR A 214 4.47 6.65 2.99
C TYR A 214 3.76 6.85 4.33
N GLY A 215 2.89 7.85 4.45
CA GLY A 215 2.06 8.07 5.63
C GLY A 215 1.16 6.88 5.97
N LEU A 216 0.59 6.23 4.94
CA LEU A 216 -0.17 4.99 5.07
C LEU A 216 0.68 3.88 5.69
N LEU A 217 1.87 3.61 5.13
CA LEU A 217 2.78 2.56 5.59
C LEU A 217 3.23 2.76 7.04
N ILE A 218 3.63 4.00 7.40
CA ILE A 218 4.04 4.34 8.77
C ILE A 218 2.90 4.10 9.77
N ASN A 219 1.68 4.57 9.45
CA ASN A 219 0.53 4.36 10.33
C ASN A 219 0.11 2.90 10.39
N PHE A 220 0.28 2.16 9.28
CA PHE A 220 -0.02 0.74 9.26
C PHE A 220 0.96 -0.01 10.16
N ASN A 221 2.26 0.30 10.09
CA ASN A 221 3.28 -0.36 10.90
C ASN A 221 3.09 -0.13 12.42
N HIS A 222 2.58 1.03 12.84
CA HIS A 222 2.49 1.40 14.27
C HIS A 222 1.19 0.99 14.99
N SER A 223 0.15 0.58 14.25
CA SER A 223 -1.20 0.40 14.82
C SER A 223 -1.48 -0.97 15.41
#